data_AF-A0A2I1IN98-F1
#
_entry.id   AF-A0A2I1IN98-F1
#
_cell.length_a   1.000
_cell.length_b   1.000
_cell.length_c   1.000
_cell.angle_alpha   90.00
_cell.angle_beta   90.00
_cell.angle_gamma   90.00
#
_symmetry.space_group_name_H-M   'P 1'
#
loop_
_entity.id
_entity.type
_entity.pdbx_description
1 polymer ?
#
loop_
_entity_poly.entity_id
_entity_poly.type
_entity_poly.pdbx_seq_one_letter_code
_entity_poly.pdbx_strand_id
1 'polypeptide(L)'
;MPETDKVLAAAVEVARQSLLSIAKEDEIGKHLGFVLDDVRLGTHSFECLKPGYRGWHWVSTVARVPRGRKATICEVALIPGPDALLAPKWVPWKERLKPGDLREGDTLPYKEQDERLEPGYSQVDPANRDALQIDEVGLGRERVLSEEGRAQAARRWYRSREHGPARPRKRGGEQCSTCGFLVKLHGSMRTLFGVCANEWSPQDGAVVSLDHVCGAHSETDEAVRPTTVPQNEAALSEDDLEVSAR
;
A
#
# COMPACT_ATOMS: atom_id res chain seq x y z
N MET A 1 -37.14 12.28 33.80
CA MET A 1 -35.94 11.48 34.18
C MET A 1 -36.30 10.67 35.41
N PRO A 2 -35.96 9.38 35.48
CA PRO A 2 -36.25 8.58 36.67
C PRO A 2 -35.56 9.22 37.88
N GLU A 3 -36.28 9.26 39.01
CA GLU A 3 -35.78 9.75 40.28
C GLU A 3 -34.57 8.88 40.70
N THR A 4 -33.45 9.51 41.05
CA THR A 4 -32.18 8.83 41.33
C THR A 4 -32.36 7.75 42.39
N ASP A 5 -32.07 6.49 42.06
CA ASP A 5 -32.08 5.39 43.02
C ASP A 5 -30.91 5.58 44.00
N LYS A 6 -31.21 6.17 45.17
CA LYS A 6 -30.21 6.52 46.19
C LYS A 6 -29.38 5.33 46.66
N VAL A 7 -29.94 4.12 46.62
CA VAL A 7 -29.21 2.91 47.03
C VAL A 7 -28.15 2.57 45.98
N LEU A 8 -28.49 2.64 44.70
CA LEU A 8 -27.53 2.41 43.62
C LEU A 8 -26.50 3.53 43.55
N ALA A 9 -26.93 4.79 43.59
CA ALA A 9 -26.01 5.93 43.55
C ALA A 9 -24.98 5.92 44.71
N ALA A 10 -25.35 5.39 45.87
CA ALA A 10 -24.46 5.26 47.02
C ALA A 10 -23.56 4.00 46.98
N ALA A 11 -23.75 3.09 46.02
CA ALA A 11 -23.07 1.79 45.96
C ALA A 11 -21.65 1.87 45.36
N VAL A 12 -20.96 3.00 45.51
CA VAL A 12 -19.63 3.25 44.91
C VAL A 12 -18.60 2.21 45.36
N GLU A 13 -18.55 1.89 46.66
CA GLU A 13 -17.56 0.95 47.18
C GLU A 13 -17.84 -0.49 46.71
N VAL A 14 -19.11 -0.89 46.66
CA VAL A 14 -19.52 -2.20 46.14
C VAL A 14 -19.14 -2.33 44.65
N ALA A 15 -19.34 -1.26 43.90
CA ALA A 15 -18.97 -1.17 42.49
C ALA A 15 -17.44 -1.14 42.28
N ARG A 16 -16.67 -0.48 43.17
CA ARG A 16 -15.21 -0.51 43.12
C ARG A 16 -14.67 -1.91 43.41
N GLN A 17 -15.20 -2.56 44.43
CA GLN A 17 -14.76 -3.87 44.87
C GLN A 17 -15.04 -4.97 43.83
N SER A 18 -16.13 -4.84 43.06
CA SER A 18 -16.46 -5.79 42.00
C SER A 18 -15.44 -5.78 40.85
N LEU A 19 -14.85 -4.63 40.54
CA LEU A 19 -13.84 -4.48 39.49
C LEU A 19 -12.56 -5.27 39.78
N LEU A 20 -12.25 -5.55 41.06
CA LEU A 20 -11.08 -6.35 41.47
C LEU A 20 -11.15 -7.81 40.99
N SER A 21 -12.30 -8.25 40.48
CA SER A 21 -12.42 -9.56 39.84
C SER A 21 -11.71 -9.66 38.49
N ILE A 22 -11.48 -8.52 37.80
CA ILE A 22 -10.87 -8.46 36.45
C ILE A 22 -9.74 -7.45 36.32
N ALA A 23 -9.53 -6.59 37.32
CA ALA A 23 -8.54 -5.52 37.35
C ALA A 23 -7.72 -5.59 38.63
N LYS A 24 -6.49 -5.06 38.59
CA LYS A 24 -5.70 -4.87 39.81
C LYS A 24 -6.13 -3.59 40.54
N GLU A 25 -5.87 -3.53 41.84
CA GLU A 25 -6.26 -2.38 42.67
C GLU A 25 -5.61 -1.06 42.20
N ASP A 26 -4.35 -1.12 41.75
CA ASP A 26 -3.58 0.01 41.21
C ASP A 26 -4.03 0.43 39.80
N GLU A 27 -4.80 -0.41 39.10
CA GLU A 27 -5.36 -0.09 37.78
C GLU A 27 -6.69 0.69 37.89
N ILE A 28 -7.33 0.74 39.06
CA ILE A 28 -8.63 1.38 39.28
C ILE A 28 -8.45 2.72 40.01
N GLY A 29 -8.60 3.82 39.27
CA GLY A 29 -8.46 5.18 39.78
C GLY A 29 -9.72 5.70 40.48
N LYS A 30 -9.87 7.03 40.50
CA LYS A 30 -10.99 7.71 41.18
C LYS A 30 -12.34 7.36 40.57
N HIS A 31 -13.40 7.46 41.38
CA HIS A 31 -14.78 7.40 40.89
C HIS A 31 -15.07 8.63 40.02
N LEU A 32 -15.53 8.39 38.80
CA LEU A 32 -15.82 9.44 37.81
C LEU A 32 -17.28 9.86 37.82
N GLY A 33 -18.19 8.96 38.19
CA GLY A 33 -19.61 9.27 38.22
C GLY A 33 -20.50 8.04 38.23
N PHE A 34 -21.80 8.30 38.37
CA PHE A 34 -22.86 7.30 38.33
C PHE A 34 -23.93 7.75 37.34
N VAL A 35 -24.36 6.82 36.48
CA VAL A 35 -25.47 7.02 35.55
C VAL A 35 -26.55 6.00 35.87
N LEU A 36 -27.81 6.46 35.93
CA LEU A 36 -28.95 5.56 36.03
C LEU A 36 -29.37 5.17 34.61
N ASP A 37 -29.11 3.93 34.23
CA ASP A 37 -29.38 3.42 32.88
C ASP A 37 -30.86 3.05 32.72
N ASP A 38 -31.50 2.51 33.77
CA ASP A 38 -32.93 2.18 33.80
C ASP A 38 -33.46 2.08 35.25
N VAL A 39 -34.74 1.70 35.41
CA VAL A 39 -35.39 1.48 36.70
C VAL A 39 -34.62 0.40 37.49
N ARG A 40 -33.92 0.84 38.54
CA ARG A 40 -33.09 0.00 39.42
C ARG A 40 -31.90 -0.66 38.70
N LEU A 41 -31.39 -0.01 37.66
CA LEU A 41 -30.15 -0.38 36.96
C LEU A 41 -29.31 0.88 36.75
N GLY A 42 -28.05 0.86 37.11
CA GLY A 42 -27.15 1.97 36.84
C GLY A 42 -25.69 1.57 36.83
N THR A 43 -24.84 2.43 36.31
CA THR A 43 -23.43 2.16 36.08
C THR A 43 -22.55 3.16 36.82
N HIS A 44 -21.63 2.63 37.64
CA HIS A 44 -20.54 3.43 38.20
C HIS A 44 -19.34 3.36 37.27
N SER A 45 -18.75 4.52 36.98
CA SER A 45 -17.52 4.63 36.19
C SER A 45 -16.34 5.05 37.07
N PHE A 46 -15.16 4.50 36.79
CA PHE A 46 -13.90 4.80 37.46
C PHE A 46 -12.80 5.03 36.42
N GLU A 47 -11.84 5.86 36.79
CA GLU A 47 -10.67 6.15 35.96
C GLU A 47 -9.86 4.87 35.71
N CYS A 48 -9.44 4.63 34.47
CA CYS A 48 -8.53 3.54 34.14
C CYS A 48 -7.08 4.01 34.24
N LEU A 49 -6.32 3.41 35.15
CA LEU A 49 -4.88 3.63 35.31
C LEU A 49 -4.05 2.52 34.65
N LYS A 50 -4.70 1.58 33.96
CA LYS A 50 -4.03 0.46 33.29
C LYS A 50 -3.19 0.96 32.09
N PRO A 51 -1.89 0.63 32.04
CA PRO A 51 -1.03 1.00 30.90
C PRO A 51 -1.61 0.52 29.56
N GLY A 52 -1.61 1.39 28.56
CA GLY A 52 -2.14 1.11 27.22
C GLY A 52 -3.63 1.43 27.02
N TYR A 53 -4.39 1.67 28.10
CA TYR A 53 -5.83 1.96 28.06
C TYR A 53 -6.13 3.43 28.39
N ARG A 54 -5.33 4.35 27.84
CA ARG A 54 -5.54 5.80 28.04
C ARG A 54 -6.94 6.22 27.60
N GLY A 55 -7.65 6.93 28.49
CA GLY A 55 -9.00 7.45 28.22
C GLY A 55 -10.11 6.40 28.30
N TRP A 56 -9.80 5.16 28.70
CA TRP A 56 -10.79 4.14 29.01
C TRP A 56 -11.30 4.28 30.44
N HIS A 57 -12.48 3.75 30.72
CA HIS A 57 -13.10 3.74 32.04
C HIS A 57 -13.39 2.32 32.49
N TRP A 58 -13.06 2.02 33.74
CA TRP A 58 -13.60 0.84 34.41
C TRP A 58 -15.06 1.11 34.77
N VAL A 59 -15.94 0.17 34.47
CA VAL A 59 -17.35 0.29 34.80
C VAL A 59 -17.86 -0.91 35.55
N SER A 60 -18.72 -0.66 36.53
CA SER A 60 -19.50 -1.69 37.18
C SER A 60 -20.97 -1.31 37.12
N THR A 61 -21.73 -2.17 36.44
CA THR A 61 -23.17 -2.06 36.34
C THR A 61 -23.79 -2.72 37.57
N VAL A 62 -24.61 -1.96 38.28
CA VAL A 62 -25.28 -2.36 39.52
C VAL A 62 -26.79 -2.35 39.33
N ALA A 63 -27.45 -3.33 39.91
CA ALA A 63 -28.91 -3.43 39.93
C ALA A 63 -29.45 -3.64 41.33
N ARG A 64 -30.75 -3.40 41.50
CA ARG A 64 -31.44 -3.64 42.77
C ARG A 64 -32.73 -4.42 42.56
N VAL A 65 -32.87 -5.52 43.28
CA VAL A 65 -34.12 -6.31 43.29
C VAL A 65 -35.28 -5.52 43.91
N PRO A 66 -36.54 -5.77 43.51
CA PRO A 66 -37.70 -5.11 44.10
C PRO A 66 -37.74 -5.21 45.61
N ARG A 67 -37.97 -4.07 46.29
CA ARG A 67 -37.96 -3.92 47.77
C ARG A 67 -36.63 -4.26 48.44
N GLY A 68 -35.60 -4.61 47.67
CA GLY A 68 -34.24 -4.81 48.17
C GLY A 68 -33.62 -3.51 48.67
N ARG A 69 -32.80 -3.61 49.71
CA ARG A 69 -32.04 -2.50 50.30
C ARG A 69 -30.54 -2.54 49.95
N LYS A 70 -30.12 -3.51 49.13
CA LYS A 70 -28.73 -3.72 48.71
C LYS A 70 -28.64 -3.70 47.19
N ALA A 71 -27.55 -3.12 46.68
CA ALA A 71 -27.16 -3.22 45.28
C ALA A 71 -26.50 -4.58 45.02
N THR A 72 -26.68 -5.13 43.83
CA THR A 72 -26.04 -6.33 43.30
C THR A 72 -25.30 -5.98 42.01
N ILE A 73 -24.23 -6.71 41.69
CA ILE A 73 -23.45 -6.49 40.46
C ILE A 73 -24.07 -7.28 39.31
N CYS A 74 -24.25 -6.63 38.16
CA CYS A 74 -24.65 -7.27 36.92
C CYS A 74 -23.43 -7.65 36.07
N GLU A 75 -22.53 -6.68 35.87
CA GLU A 75 -21.32 -6.87 35.08
C GLU A 75 -20.22 -5.89 35.50
N VAL A 76 -19.00 -6.22 35.11
CA VAL A 76 -17.82 -5.36 35.20
C VAL A 76 -17.13 -5.38 33.85
N ALA A 77 -16.72 -4.21 33.37
CA ALA A 77 -16.10 -4.09 32.05
C ALA A 77 -15.09 -2.94 32.01
N LEU A 78 -14.25 -2.96 30.98
CA LEU A 78 -13.40 -1.85 30.58
C LEU A 78 -13.95 -1.31 29.27
N ILE A 79 -14.46 -0.07 29.29
CA ILE A 79 -15.12 0.54 28.13
C ILE A 79 -14.37 1.80 27.69
N PRO A 80 -14.41 2.15 26.38
CA PRO A 80 -13.76 3.36 25.92
C PRO A 80 -14.52 4.60 26.42
N GLY A 81 -13.80 5.51 27.06
CA GLY A 81 -14.30 6.84 27.37
C GLY A 81 -14.13 7.81 26.20
N PRO A 82 -14.53 9.09 26.38
CA PRO A 82 -14.47 10.11 25.31
C PRO A 82 -13.05 10.33 24.74
N ASP A 83 -12.03 10.13 25.58
CA ASP A 83 -10.63 10.33 25.21
C ASP A 83 -9.90 9.02 24.88
N ALA A 84 -10.64 7.91 24.75
CA ALA A 84 -10.06 6.60 24.46
C ALA A 84 -9.47 6.54 23.05
N LEU A 85 -8.24 6.03 22.95
CA LEU A 85 -7.66 5.71 21.65
C LEU A 85 -8.34 4.44 21.09
N LEU A 86 -9.19 4.62 20.08
CA LEU A 86 -9.88 3.53 19.40
C LEU A 86 -9.14 3.10 18.13
N ALA A 87 -9.33 1.83 17.76
CA ALA A 87 -8.88 1.34 16.47
C ALA A 87 -9.57 2.10 15.32
N PRO A 88 -8.87 2.34 14.20
CA PRO A 88 -9.50 2.88 13.01
C PRO A 88 -10.60 1.94 12.52
N LYS A 89 -11.56 2.49 11.76
CA LYS A 89 -12.60 1.67 11.13
C LYS A 89 -11.96 0.61 10.24
N TRP A 90 -12.48 -0.60 10.31
CA TRP A 90 -12.04 -1.69 9.44
C TRP A 90 -12.36 -1.36 7.97
N VAL A 91 -11.42 -1.65 7.08
CA VAL A 91 -11.53 -1.40 5.63
C VAL A 91 -11.33 -2.72 4.87
N PRO A 92 -12.22 -3.08 3.92
CA PRO A 92 -12.06 -4.27 3.08
C PRO A 92 -10.68 -4.36 2.44
N TRP A 93 -10.14 -5.58 2.33
CA TRP A 93 -8.79 -5.78 1.77
C TRP A 93 -8.64 -5.18 0.36
N LYS A 94 -9.66 -5.30 -0.49
CA LYS A 94 -9.68 -4.76 -1.86
C LYS A 94 -9.50 -3.23 -1.90
N GLU A 95 -9.96 -2.54 -0.86
CA GLU A 95 -9.87 -1.07 -0.71
C GLU A 95 -8.55 -0.66 -0.03
N ARG A 96 -7.81 -1.61 0.53
CA ARG A 96 -6.47 -1.39 1.10
C ARG A 96 -5.34 -1.55 0.08
N LEU A 97 -5.60 -2.24 -1.03
CA LEU A 97 -4.60 -2.50 -2.05
C LEU A 97 -4.09 -1.22 -2.70
N LYS A 98 -2.77 -1.13 -2.83
CA LYS A 98 -2.05 -0.08 -3.55
C LYS A 98 -1.28 -0.67 -4.72
N PRO A 99 -0.98 0.15 -5.75
CA PRO A 99 -0.07 -0.26 -6.80
C PRO A 99 1.27 -0.76 -6.21
N GLY A 100 1.68 -1.97 -6.57
CA GLY A 100 2.88 -2.61 -6.05
C GLY A 100 2.65 -3.64 -4.92
N ASP A 101 1.43 -3.75 -4.39
CA ASP A 101 1.14 -4.73 -3.31
C ASP A 101 1.01 -6.17 -3.81
N LEU A 102 0.80 -6.37 -5.12
CA LEU A 102 0.60 -7.68 -5.73
C LEU A 102 1.92 -8.42 -5.93
N ARG A 103 1.89 -9.72 -5.65
CA ARG A 103 2.98 -10.66 -5.86
C ARG A 103 2.64 -11.63 -6.99
N GLU A 104 3.63 -12.42 -7.39
CA GLU A 104 3.42 -13.53 -8.30
C GLU A 104 2.38 -14.52 -7.72
N GLY A 105 1.35 -14.84 -8.50
CA GLY A 105 0.23 -15.70 -8.09
C GLY A 105 -0.98 -14.96 -7.52
N ASP A 106 -0.86 -13.67 -7.18
CA ASP A 106 -2.02 -12.90 -6.72
C ASP A 106 -2.98 -12.59 -7.87
N THR A 107 -4.29 -12.65 -7.60
CA THR A 107 -5.34 -12.31 -8.56
C THR A 107 -6.17 -11.15 -8.04
N LEU A 108 -6.27 -10.08 -8.82
CA LEU A 108 -7.17 -8.97 -8.53
C LEU A 108 -8.63 -9.37 -8.78
N PRO A 109 -9.58 -8.83 -7.99
CA PRO A 109 -10.99 -8.99 -8.30
C PRO A 109 -11.31 -8.32 -9.63
N TYR A 110 -12.15 -8.97 -10.44
CA TYR A 110 -12.61 -8.41 -11.70
C TYR A 110 -13.38 -7.11 -11.45
N LYS A 111 -12.99 -6.04 -12.15
CA LYS A 111 -13.70 -4.77 -12.20
C LYS A 111 -14.34 -4.64 -13.58
N GLU A 112 -15.66 -4.72 -13.62
CA GLU A 112 -16.43 -4.64 -14.86
C GLU A 112 -16.28 -3.24 -15.48
N GLN A 113 -16.54 -2.19 -14.71
CA GLN A 113 -16.36 -0.81 -15.11
C GLN A 113 -14.99 -0.26 -14.66
N ASP A 114 -13.92 -0.66 -15.37
CA ASP A 114 -12.58 -0.08 -15.19
C ASP A 114 -12.35 1.03 -16.22
N GLU A 115 -12.29 2.28 -15.76
CA GLU A 115 -12.06 3.47 -16.60
C GLU A 115 -10.75 3.42 -17.40
N ARG A 116 -9.79 2.59 -16.98
CA ARG A 116 -8.50 2.39 -17.68
C ARG A 116 -8.62 1.43 -18.86
N LEU A 117 -9.77 0.78 -19.03
CA LEU A 117 -10.02 -0.23 -20.04
C LEU A 117 -11.26 0.16 -20.86
N GLU A 118 -11.22 -0.15 -22.14
CA GLU A 118 -12.36 -0.07 -23.06
C GLU A 118 -12.53 -1.41 -23.78
N PRO A 119 -13.73 -1.75 -24.26
CA PRO A 119 -13.95 -2.97 -25.03
C PRO A 119 -13.00 -3.05 -26.22
N GLY A 120 -12.32 -4.18 -26.38
CA GLY A 120 -11.55 -4.46 -27.58
C GLY A 120 -12.47 -4.84 -28.74
N TYR A 121 -11.98 -4.70 -29.98
CA TYR A 121 -12.71 -5.16 -31.16
C TYR A 121 -12.65 -6.69 -31.29
N SER A 122 -13.41 -7.40 -30.44
CA SER A 122 -13.71 -8.82 -30.62
C SER A 122 -15.09 -8.95 -31.27
N GLN A 123 -15.08 -8.99 -32.61
CA GLN A 123 -16.23 -9.03 -33.53
C GLN A 123 -17.11 -7.77 -33.54
N VAL A 124 -17.20 -7.19 -34.75
CA VAL A 124 -17.98 -6.00 -35.08
C VAL A 124 -19.47 -6.25 -34.80
N ASP A 125 -20.12 -5.35 -34.07
CA ASP A 125 -21.58 -5.22 -34.13
C ASP A 125 -21.95 -4.82 -35.58
N PRO A 126 -22.81 -5.59 -36.29
CA PRO A 126 -23.26 -5.24 -37.64
C PRO A 126 -23.87 -3.83 -37.76
N ALA A 127 -24.35 -3.25 -36.65
CA ALA A 127 -24.96 -1.94 -36.58
C ALA A 127 -23.94 -0.77 -36.51
N ASN A 128 -22.65 -1.04 -36.29
CA ASN A 128 -21.64 0.00 -36.04
C ASN A 128 -20.41 -0.12 -36.97
N ARG A 129 -20.64 -0.48 -38.24
CA ARG A 129 -19.59 -0.72 -39.24
C ARG A 129 -18.85 0.54 -39.73
N ASP A 130 -19.42 1.72 -39.51
CA ASP A 130 -18.92 2.98 -40.10
C ASP A 130 -18.04 3.80 -39.13
N ALA A 131 -17.77 3.30 -37.91
CA ALA A 131 -16.85 3.95 -36.99
C ALA A 131 -15.39 3.66 -37.42
N LEU A 132 -14.86 4.45 -38.35
CA LEU A 132 -13.43 4.53 -38.62
C LEU A 132 -12.73 5.20 -37.42
N GLN A 133 -12.38 4.41 -36.40
CA GLN A 133 -11.37 4.80 -35.41
C GLN A 133 -10.25 3.78 -35.40
N ILE A 134 -9.17 4.11 -36.10
CA ILE A 134 -7.89 3.39 -36.00
C ILE A 134 -7.22 3.87 -34.71
N ASP A 135 -7.54 3.24 -33.58
CA ASP A 135 -6.81 3.43 -32.33
C ASP A 135 -6.49 2.05 -31.74
N GLU A 136 -5.32 1.52 -32.14
CA GLU A 136 -4.76 0.26 -31.65
C GLU A 136 -5.74 -0.93 -31.70
N VAL A 137 -5.93 -1.49 -32.90
CA VAL A 137 -6.98 -2.45 -33.34
C VAL A 137 -7.31 -3.60 -32.36
N GLY A 138 -6.50 -3.88 -31.34
CA GLY A 138 -6.94 -4.66 -30.18
C GLY A 138 -7.40 -6.08 -30.52
N LEU A 139 -7.03 -6.57 -31.70
CA LEU A 139 -7.61 -7.77 -32.29
C LEU A 139 -7.37 -8.96 -31.37
N GLY A 140 -8.46 -9.63 -31.02
CA GLY A 140 -8.44 -10.82 -30.16
C GLY A 140 -8.35 -10.56 -28.66
N ARG A 141 -8.47 -9.31 -28.20
CA ARG A 141 -8.58 -8.98 -26.76
C ARG A 141 -9.99 -8.51 -26.42
N GLU A 142 -10.53 -9.01 -25.31
CA GLU A 142 -11.85 -8.60 -24.80
C GLU A 142 -11.87 -7.12 -24.37
N ARG A 143 -10.77 -6.64 -23.78
CA ARG A 143 -10.58 -5.25 -23.38
C ARG A 143 -9.17 -4.77 -23.71
N VAL A 144 -9.04 -3.51 -24.10
CA VAL A 144 -7.78 -2.81 -24.36
C VAL A 144 -7.64 -1.59 -23.46
N LEU A 145 -6.45 -0.99 -23.38
CA LEU A 145 -6.28 0.25 -22.63
C LEU A 145 -7.13 1.35 -23.25
N SER A 146 -7.90 2.05 -22.42
CA SER A 146 -8.59 3.27 -22.84
C SER A 146 -7.61 4.43 -23.02
N GLU A 147 -8.07 5.55 -23.58
CA GLU A 147 -7.30 6.79 -23.62
C GLU A 147 -6.83 7.22 -22.23
N GLU A 148 -7.70 7.17 -21.23
CA GLU A 148 -7.37 7.49 -19.84
C GLU A 148 -6.35 6.48 -19.27
N GLY A 149 -6.50 5.18 -19.57
CA GLY A 149 -5.53 4.15 -19.19
C GLY A 149 -4.13 4.43 -19.75
N ARG A 150 -4.04 4.79 -21.04
CA ARG A 150 -2.80 5.19 -21.71
C ARG A 150 -2.21 6.46 -21.10
N ALA A 151 -3.03 7.49 -20.89
CA ALA A 151 -2.60 8.76 -20.30
C ALA A 151 -2.06 8.57 -18.87
N GLN A 152 -2.72 7.75 -18.04
CA GLN A 152 -2.25 7.43 -16.71
C GLN A 152 -0.92 6.66 -16.73
N ALA A 153 -0.77 5.68 -17.63
CA ALA A 153 0.48 4.95 -17.81
C ALA A 153 1.62 5.87 -18.25
N ALA A 154 1.40 6.68 -19.29
CA ALA A 154 2.35 7.65 -19.79
C ALA A 154 2.82 8.62 -18.69
N ARG A 155 1.88 9.17 -17.90
CA ARG A 155 2.21 10.06 -16.77
C ARG A 155 3.08 9.37 -15.72
N ARG A 156 2.79 8.10 -15.38
CA ARG A 156 3.58 7.36 -14.39
C ARG A 156 4.98 7.04 -14.92
N TRP A 157 5.08 6.56 -16.16
CA TRP A 157 6.36 6.19 -16.77
C TRP A 157 7.25 7.41 -16.99
N TYR A 158 6.70 8.50 -17.54
CA TYR A 158 7.46 9.73 -17.77
C TYR A 158 7.89 10.42 -16.46
N ARG A 159 7.14 10.29 -15.36
CA ARG A 159 7.55 10.84 -14.05
C ARG A 159 8.50 9.91 -13.29
N SER A 160 8.77 8.71 -13.79
CA SER A 160 9.70 7.78 -13.16
C SER A 160 11.08 8.40 -13.08
N ARG A 161 11.74 8.28 -11.92
CA ARG A 161 13.14 8.69 -11.78
C ARG A 161 14.11 7.73 -12.47
N GLU A 162 13.68 6.50 -12.67
CA GLU A 162 14.48 5.41 -13.23
C GLU A 162 14.33 5.33 -14.74
N HIS A 163 13.11 5.57 -15.25
CA HIS A 163 12.75 5.31 -16.65
C HIS A 163 12.27 6.55 -17.44
N GLY A 164 11.96 7.63 -16.74
CA GLY A 164 11.59 8.89 -17.35
C GLY A 164 12.82 9.68 -17.83
N PRO A 165 12.64 10.94 -18.25
CA PRO A 165 13.75 11.80 -18.65
C PRO A 165 14.74 11.92 -17.50
N ALA A 166 16.01 11.66 -17.80
CA ALA A 166 17.04 11.72 -16.79
C ALA A 166 17.13 13.15 -16.22
N ARG A 167 17.25 13.28 -14.89
CA ARG A 167 17.81 14.52 -14.33
C ARG A 167 19.27 14.59 -14.78
N PRO A 168 19.78 15.73 -15.26
CA PRO A 168 21.15 15.82 -15.77
C PRO A 168 22.14 15.53 -14.64
N ARG A 169 22.64 14.29 -14.56
CA ARG A 169 23.68 13.89 -13.58
C ARG A 169 25.09 13.98 -14.17
N LYS A 170 25.23 13.89 -15.49
CA LYS A 170 26.43 14.27 -16.27
C LYS A 170 25.94 15.05 -17.50
N ARG A 171 26.57 16.18 -17.82
CA ARG A 171 26.34 16.87 -19.10
C ARG A 171 26.90 15.98 -20.22
N GLY A 172 26.08 15.55 -21.17
CA GLY A 172 26.54 14.95 -22.44
C GLY A 172 26.33 13.44 -22.57
N GLY A 173 25.11 12.94 -22.41
CA GLY A 173 24.74 11.59 -22.85
C GLY A 173 23.67 11.66 -23.94
N GLU A 174 23.73 10.74 -24.89
CA GLU A 174 22.76 10.61 -25.97
C GLU A 174 21.42 10.05 -25.47
N GLN A 175 20.35 10.47 -26.11
CA GLN A 175 18.99 10.13 -25.72
C GLN A 175 18.56 8.78 -26.30
N CYS A 176 17.68 8.06 -25.61
CA CYS A 176 17.13 6.80 -26.09
C CYS A 176 16.51 6.91 -27.50
N SER A 177 16.04 8.09 -27.92
CA SER A 177 15.51 8.35 -29.27
C SER A 177 16.49 8.03 -30.40
N THR A 178 17.80 8.12 -30.15
CA THR A 178 18.88 7.85 -31.11
C THR A 178 19.64 6.56 -30.82
N CYS A 179 19.30 5.85 -29.74
CA CYS A 179 19.98 4.62 -29.33
C CYS A 179 19.61 3.43 -30.20
N GLY A 180 20.62 2.70 -30.69
CA GLY A 180 20.43 1.47 -31.48
C GLY A 180 19.79 0.31 -30.72
N PHE A 181 19.86 0.31 -29.39
CA PHE A 181 19.24 -0.72 -28.53
C PHE A 181 17.76 -0.45 -28.19
N LEU A 182 17.16 0.61 -28.74
CA LEU A 182 15.77 0.95 -28.46
C LEU A 182 14.81 0.14 -29.35
N VAL A 183 14.00 -0.72 -28.74
CA VAL A 183 12.86 -1.37 -29.41
C VAL A 183 11.64 -0.45 -29.34
N LYS A 184 11.03 -0.15 -30.48
CA LYS A 184 9.83 0.73 -30.54
C LYS A 184 8.58 -0.01 -30.07
N LEU A 185 7.77 0.68 -29.26
CA LEU A 185 6.41 0.22 -28.93
C LEU A 185 5.49 0.30 -30.17
N HIS A 186 4.35 -0.38 -30.10
CA HIS A 186 3.27 -0.22 -31.07
C HIS A 186 2.37 0.97 -30.71
N GLY A 187 1.63 1.47 -31.70
CA GLY A 187 0.54 2.42 -31.47
C GLY A 187 1.00 3.82 -31.08
N SER A 188 0.15 4.51 -30.31
CA SER A 188 0.33 5.91 -29.92
C SER A 188 1.52 6.11 -28.96
N MET A 189 1.76 5.14 -28.08
CA MET A 189 2.81 5.20 -27.05
C MET A 189 4.24 5.25 -27.62
N ARG A 190 4.44 4.78 -28.86
CA ARG A 190 5.75 4.76 -29.55
C ARG A 190 6.37 6.14 -29.77
N THR A 191 5.54 7.18 -29.69
CA THR A 191 5.94 8.59 -29.89
C THR A 191 6.66 9.17 -28.68
N LEU A 192 6.52 8.55 -27.50
CA LEU A 192 7.11 9.02 -26.24
C LEU A 192 7.96 7.96 -25.54
N PHE A 193 7.76 6.67 -25.85
CA PHE A 193 8.42 5.57 -25.14
C PHE A 193 8.91 4.47 -26.09
N GLY A 194 9.90 3.71 -25.61
CA GLY A 194 10.38 2.45 -26.19
C GLY A 194 10.80 1.48 -25.09
N VAL A 195 11.26 0.29 -25.46
CA VAL A 195 11.82 -0.71 -24.54
C VAL A 195 13.32 -0.78 -24.76
N CYS A 196 14.11 -0.73 -23.68
CA CYS A 196 15.55 -0.94 -23.77
C CYS A 196 15.84 -2.44 -23.90
N ALA A 197 16.71 -2.81 -24.83
CA ALA A 197 17.14 -4.19 -25.06
C ALA A 197 18.66 -4.37 -24.86
N ASN A 198 19.29 -3.49 -24.09
CA ASN A 198 20.71 -3.59 -23.79
C ASN A 198 20.91 -4.19 -22.40
N GLU A 199 21.42 -5.42 -22.31
CA GLU A 199 21.71 -6.13 -21.06
C GLU A 199 22.64 -5.37 -20.10
N TRP A 200 23.48 -4.47 -20.64
CA TRP A 200 24.40 -3.63 -19.85
C TRP A 200 23.71 -2.41 -19.25
N SER A 201 22.50 -2.09 -19.72
CA SER A 201 21.67 -1.04 -19.18
C SER A 201 20.92 -1.56 -17.95
N PRO A 202 20.87 -0.81 -16.83
CA PRO A 202 19.98 -1.15 -15.73
C PRO A 202 18.50 -1.08 -16.10
N GLN A 203 18.17 -0.60 -17.31
CA GLN A 203 16.83 -0.53 -17.88
C GLN A 203 16.52 -1.68 -18.85
N ASP A 204 17.36 -2.70 -18.97
CA ASP A 204 17.08 -3.83 -19.87
C ASP A 204 15.68 -4.43 -19.62
N GLY A 205 14.93 -4.65 -20.70
CA GLY A 205 13.54 -5.13 -20.65
C GLY A 205 12.51 -4.13 -20.11
N ALA A 206 12.91 -2.91 -19.73
CA ALA A 206 12.04 -1.87 -19.18
C ALA A 206 11.59 -0.85 -20.24
N VAL A 207 10.40 -0.28 -20.03
CA VAL A 207 9.90 0.85 -20.83
C VAL A 207 10.63 2.13 -20.38
N VAL A 208 11.24 2.84 -21.32
CA VAL A 208 11.98 4.09 -21.11
C VAL A 208 11.38 5.22 -21.96
N SER A 209 11.49 6.48 -21.50
CA SER A 209 11.13 7.63 -22.32
C SER A 209 12.16 7.86 -23.43
N LEU A 210 11.73 8.42 -24.56
CA LEU A 210 12.65 8.67 -25.70
C LEU A 210 13.76 9.67 -25.35
N ASP A 211 13.51 10.57 -24.40
CA ASP A 211 14.47 11.54 -23.87
C ASP A 211 15.24 11.02 -22.64
N HIS A 212 15.10 9.74 -22.30
CA HIS A 212 15.91 9.08 -21.27
C HIS A 212 17.38 9.00 -21.70
N VAL A 213 18.30 9.10 -20.73
CA VAL A 213 19.75 9.03 -20.96
C VAL A 213 20.34 8.05 -19.95
N CYS A 214 21.10 7.06 -20.44
CA CYS A 214 21.83 6.09 -19.63
C CYS A 214 23.31 6.04 -20.02
N GLY A 215 24.11 5.31 -19.23
CA GLY A 215 25.55 5.12 -19.50
C GLY A 215 25.87 3.99 -20.47
N ALA A 216 24.85 3.33 -21.03
CA ALA A 216 24.97 2.16 -21.91
C ALA A 216 24.28 2.42 -23.26
N HIS A 217 24.43 3.63 -23.79
CA HIS A 217 23.94 4.00 -25.12
C HIS A 217 24.75 3.25 -26.20
N SER A 218 24.18 3.02 -27.39
CA SER A 218 24.90 2.34 -28.48
C SER A 218 26.14 3.09 -28.96
N GLU A 219 26.10 4.42 -28.82
CA GLU A 219 27.16 5.37 -29.20
C GLU A 219 27.92 5.93 -27.97
N THR A 220 28.07 5.19 -26.87
CA THR A 220 28.90 5.65 -25.75
C THR A 220 30.40 5.59 -26.09
N ASP A 221 31.03 6.75 -26.22
CA ASP A 221 32.47 6.90 -26.49
C ASP A 221 33.29 7.26 -25.23
N GLU A 222 33.01 6.64 -24.08
CA GLU A 222 33.88 6.85 -22.91
C GLU A 222 35.22 6.17 -23.16
N ALA A 223 36.27 6.98 -23.34
CA ALA A 223 37.62 6.47 -23.61
C ALA A 223 38.05 5.53 -22.47
N VAL A 224 38.48 4.32 -22.82
CA VAL A 224 39.12 3.40 -21.89
C VAL A 224 40.32 4.14 -21.29
N ARG A 225 40.23 4.48 -20.00
CA ARG A 225 41.37 5.12 -19.33
C ARG A 225 42.53 4.15 -19.39
N PRO A 226 43.70 4.55 -19.94
CA PRO A 226 44.85 3.67 -19.92
C PRO A 226 45.16 3.33 -18.46
N THR A 227 45.19 2.03 -18.16
CA THR A 227 45.51 1.53 -16.82
C THR A 227 46.94 1.90 -16.48
N THR A 228 47.17 2.39 -15.26
CA THR A 228 48.53 2.57 -14.70
C THR A 228 49.17 1.24 -14.27
N VAL A 229 48.44 0.13 -14.42
CA VAL A 229 48.98 -1.21 -14.26
C VAL A 229 49.82 -1.49 -15.51
N PRO A 230 51.14 -1.72 -15.40
CA PRO A 230 51.92 -2.16 -16.54
C PRO A 230 51.31 -3.47 -17.05
N GLN A 231 50.92 -3.47 -18.33
CA GLN A 231 50.60 -4.72 -19.03
C GLN A 231 51.91 -5.51 -19.10
N ASN A 232 52.13 -6.40 -18.14
CA ASN A 232 53.25 -7.32 -18.22
C ASN A 232 52.99 -8.25 -19.40
N GLU A 233 53.73 -8.09 -20.50
CA GLU A 233 53.73 -8.97 -21.67
C GLU A 233 54.17 -10.43 -21.36
N ALA A 234 54.45 -10.74 -20.10
CA ALA A 234 55.02 -12.02 -19.65
C ALA A 234 54.10 -12.80 -18.69
N ALA A 235 52.78 -12.57 -18.70
CA ALA A 235 51.87 -13.53 -18.09
C ALA A 235 51.61 -14.66 -19.10
N LEU A 236 52.45 -15.70 -19.08
CA LEU A 236 52.13 -16.96 -19.75
C LEU A 236 50.80 -17.47 -19.20
N SER A 237 49.83 -17.73 -20.08
CA SER A 237 48.59 -18.41 -19.71
C SER A 237 48.91 -19.86 -19.35
N GLU A 238 48.13 -20.49 -18.46
CA GLU A 238 48.22 -21.95 -18.26
C GLU A 238 47.96 -22.72 -19.57
N ASP A 239 47.27 -22.08 -20.53
CA ASP A 239 47.05 -22.60 -21.89
C ASP A 239 48.31 -22.58 -22.79
N ASP A 240 49.36 -21.83 -22.42
CA ASP A 240 50.60 -21.68 -23.19
C ASP A 240 51.68 -22.72 -22.82
N LEU A 241 51.39 -23.64 -21.89
CA LEU A 241 52.33 -24.65 -21.41
C LEU A 241 52.14 -26.00 -22.14
N GLU A 242 53.02 -26.32 -23.10
CA GLU A 242 53.12 -27.68 -23.63
C GLU A 242 53.82 -28.61 -22.61
N VAL A 243 53.06 -29.54 -22.03
CA VAL A 243 53.59 -30.59 -21.15
C VAL A 243 54.11 -31.75 -22.00
N SER A 244 55.43 -31.81 -22.24
CA SER A 244 56.05 -32.99 -22.84
C SER A 244 56.36 -34.04 -21.77
N ALA A 245 55.62 -35.16 -21.77
CA ALA A 245 55.98 -36.33 -20.98
C ALA A 245 57.18 -37.06 -21.63
N ARG A 246 58.19 -37.42 -20.82
CA ARG A 246 59.28 -38.33 -21.19
C ARG A 246 58.95 -39.76 -20.78
#